data_AF-A0A7X0CEF5-F1
#
_entry.id   AF-A0A7X0CEF5-F1
#
_cell.length_a   1.000
_cell.length_b   1.000
_cell.length_c   1.000
_cell.angle_alpha   90.00
_cell.angle_beta   90.00
_cell.angle_gamma   90.00
#
_symmetry.space_group_name_H-M   'P 1'
#
loop_
_entity.id
_entity.type
_entity.pdbx_description
1 polymer ?
#
loop_
_entity_poly.entity_id
_entity_poly.type
_entity_poly.pdbx_seq_one_letter_code
_entity_poly.pdbx_strand_id
1 'polypeptide(L)'
;MRPSPTLHIVCPTQKRGFPAFMSVVFVWVVASGLGNGWEHDQSFGFMLLTVGALVIMVLAAWALYRNFVFQDALYIARDGNLPSSVPLALMVHDIRAVRLLPKHEAWTPEGKWDALGFGQGRIEIDTATHRYHFGIGLEEHEAEAALQRIIEFCREQGIVAAAA
;
A
#
# COMPACT_ATOMS: atom_id res chain seq x y z
N MET A 1 -22.89 -23.99 15.27
CA MET A 1 -22.89 -22.72 14.49
C MET A 1 -22.00 -22.94 13.29
N ARG A 2 -22.52 -22.84 12.06
CA ARG A 2 -21.64 -22.84 10.87
C ARG A 2 -20.85 -21.53 10.91
N PRO A 3 -19.55 -21.55 10.61
CA PRO A 3 -18.80 -20.31 10.44
C PRO A 3 -19.49 -19.47 9.37
N SER A 4 -19.75 -18.19 9.67
CA SER A 4 -20.25 -17.25 8.67
C SER A 4 -19.28 -17.23 7.50
N PRO A 5 -19.75 -17.20 6.25
CA PRO A 5 -18.87 -17.09 5.09
C PRO A 5 -18.10 -15.78 5.17
N THR A 6 -16.77 -15.87 5.05
CA THR A 6 -15.83 -14.74 5.12
C THR A 6 -14.82 -14.85 3.99
N LEU A 7 -14.55 -13.74 3.32
CA LEU A 7 -13.49 -13.62 2.32
C LEU A 7 -12.33 -12.87 2.94
N HIS A 8 -11.13 -13.46 2.90
CA HIS A 8 -9.91 -12.81 3.35
C HIS A 8 -8.88 -12.87 2.23
N ILE A 9 -8.47 -11.71 1.72
CA ILE A 9 -7.47 -11.58 0.66
C ILE A 9 -6.31 -10.78 1.25
N VAL A 10 -5.11 -11.36 1.19
CA VAL A 10 -3.86 -10.71 1.61
C VAL A 10 -3.00 -10.50 0.37
N CYS A 11 -2.61 -9.26 0.11
CA CYS A 11 -1.73 -8.90 -0.99
C CYS A 11 -0.28 -9.27 -0.65
N PRO A 12 0.51 -9.69 -1.66
CA PRO A 12 1.93 -9.89 -1.47
C PRO A 12 2.63 -8.55 -1.19
N THR A 13 3.71 -8.61 -0.41
CA THR A 13 4.64 -7.48 -0.29
C THR A 13 5.27 -7.17 -1.64
N GLN A 14 5.37 -5.89 -2.01
CA GLN A 14 5.89 -5.47 -3.32
C GLN A 14 7.37 -5.80 -3.54
N LYS A 15 8.17 -5.95 -2.47
CA LYS A 15 9.61 -6.31 -2.50
C LYS A 15 10.41 -5.57 -3.59
N ARG A 16 10.18 -4.27 -3.77
CA ARG A 16 10.88 -3.50 -4.80
C ARG A 16 12.35 -3.34 -4.41
N GLY A 17 13.24 -4.06 -5.10
CA GLY A 17 14.68 -4.05 -4.80
C GLY A 17 15.37 -2.71 -5.10
N PHE A 18 14.86 -1.95 -6.07
CA PHE A 18 15.47 -0.68 -6.48
C PHE A 18 15.38 0.43 -5.40
N PRO A 19 14.21 0.72 -4.78
CA PRO A 19 14.11 1.62 -3.64
C PRO A 19 14.98 1.20 -2.45
N ALA A 20 15.10 -0.12 -2.23
CA ALA A 20 15.96 -0.69 -1.18
C ALA A 20 17.43 -0.32 -1.38
N PHE A 21 17.93 -0.60 -2.58
CA PHE A 21 19.30 -0.30 -2.95
C PHE A 21 19.60 1.20 -2.86
N MET A 22 18.72 2.06 -3.41
CA MET A 22 18.90 3.51 -3.37
C MET A 22 18.92 4.06 -1.95
N SER A 23 18.09 3.51 -1.05
CA SER A 23 18.08 3.91 0.36
C SER A 23 19.39 3.57 1.06
N VAL A 24 19.97 2.38 0.81
CA VAL A 24 21.27 1.97 1.38
C VAL A 24 22.41 2.87 0.89
N VAL A 25 22.47 3.13 -0.42
CA VAL A 25 23.47 4.03 -1.01
C VAL A 25 23.37 5.42 -0.38
N PHE A 26 22.15 5.93 -0.21
CA PHE A 26 21.93 7.25 0.35
C PHE A 26 22.37 7.35 1.82
N VAL A 27 22.00 6.37 2.66
CA VAL A 27 22.46 6.30 4.06
C VAL A 27 23.98 6.26 4.13
N TRP A 28 24.64 5.50 3.25
CA TRP A 28 26.09 5.43 3.20
C TRP A 28 26.75 6.77 2.83
N VAL A 29 26.19 7.49 1.85
CA VAL A 29 26.65 8.84 1.47
C VAL A 29 26.45 9.83 2.62
N VAL A 30 25.28 9.81 3.28
CA VAL A 30 24.99 10.68 4.43
C VAL A 30 25.94 10.38 5.61
N ALA A 31 26.14 9.12 5.95
CA ALA A 31 27.03 8.73 7.05
C ALA A 31 28.48 9.13 6.77
N SER A 32 28.95 8.92 5.53
CA SER A 32 30.31 9.31 5.11
C SER A 32 30.48 10.83 5.11
N GLY A 33 29.47 11.58 4.66
CA GLY A 33 29.49 13.05 4.65
C GLY A 33 29.44 13.66 6.05
N LEU A 34 28.62 13.10 6.95
CA LEU A 34 28.53 13.53 8.35
C LEU A 34 29.81 13.22 9.13
N GLY A 35 30.41 12.04 8.93
CA GLY A 35 31.66 11.66 9.59
C GLY A 35 32.81 12.61 9.26
N ASN A 36 32.94 12.97 7.98
CA ASN A 36 33.99 13.89 7.54
C ASN A 36 33.72 15.36 7.93
N GLY A 37 32.44 15.78 7.94
CA GLY A 37 32.06 17.15 8.28
C GLY A 37 32.13 17.47 9.78
N TRP A 38 31.81 16.50 10.63
CA TRP A 38 31.86 16.65 12.09
C TRP A 38 33.28 16.97 12.59
N GLU A 39 34.30 16.37 11.96
CA GLU A 39 35.71 16.63 12.34
C GLU A 39 36.22 18.01 11.94
N HIS A 40 35.56 18.71 11.00
CA HIS A 40 36.10 19.92 10.39
C HIS A 40 35.33 21.22 10.71
N ASP A 41 34.00 21.19 10.91
CA ASP A 41 33.23 22.43 11.15
C ASP A 41 31.85 22.20 11.81
N GLN A 42 31.51 22.99 12.83
CA GLN A 42 30.20 22.98 13.52
C GLN A 42 29.35 24.21 13.17
N SER A 43 29.44 24.67 11.93
CA SER A 43 28.68 25.82 11.45
C SER A 43 27.16 25.56 11.36
N PHE A 44 26.38 26.63 11.35
CA PHE A 44 24.92 26.57 11.19
C PHE A 44 24.49 25.86 9.89
N GLY A 45 25.30 25.98 8.83
CA GLY A 45 25.08 25.26 7.57
C GLY A 45 25.19 23.74 7.72
N PHE A 46 26.16 23.26 8.53
CA PHE A 46 26.29 21.84 8.83
C PHE A 46 25.10 21.31 9.66
N MET A 47 24.58 22.10 10.62
CA MET A 47 23.36 21.74 11.36
C MET A 47 22.14 21.60 10.42
N LEU A 48 21.91 22.54 9.51
CA LEU A 48 20.81 22.45 8.54
C LEU A 48 20.95 21.25 7.61
N LEU A 49 22.17 20.97 7.15
CA LEU A 49 22.46 19.81 6.30
C LEU A 49 22.18 18.50 7.05
N THR A 50 22.59 18.42 8.32
CA THR A 50 22.36 17.27 9.20
C THR A 50 20.87 17.02 9.44
N VAL A 51 20.11 18.08 9.74
CA VAL A 51 18.65 17.99 9.91
C VAL A 51 17.97 17.56 8.61
N GLY A 52 18.36 18.14 7.47
CA GLY A 52 17.83 17.75 6.16
C GLY A 52 18.13 16.29 5.83
N ALA A 53 19.35 15.83 6.08
CA ALA A 53 19.74 14.44 5.89
C ALA A 53 18.94 13.48 6.78
N LEU A 54 18.68 13.86 8.04
CA LEU A 54 17.87 13.06 8.97
C LEU A 54 16.41 12.96 8.50
N VAL A 55 15.81 14.06 8.03
CA VAL A 55 14.46 14.05 7.44
C VAL A 55 14.41 13.11 6.24
N ILE A 56 15.40 13.17 5.34
CA ILE A 56 15.46 12.28 4.17
C ILE A 56 15.64 10.82 4.62
N MET A 57 16.47 10.54 5.63
CA MET A 57 16.60 9.19 6.18
C MET A 57 15.28 8.65 6.74
N VAL A 58 14.50 9.48 7.44
CA VAL A 58 13.16 9.10 7.93
C VAL A 58 12.23 8.78 6.76
N LEU A 59 12.23 9.59 5.70
CA LEU A 59 11.43 9.34 4.50
C LEU A 59 11.85 8.06 3.77
N ALA A 60 13.16 7.80 3.66
CA ALA A 60 13.69 6.58 3.07
C ALA A 60 13.29 5.34 3.90
N ALA A 61 13.47 5.39 5.23
CA ALA A 61 13.05 4.31 6.12
C ALA A 61 11.55 4.04 6.05
N TRP A 62 10.74 5.11 5.98
CA TRP A 62 9.29 5.01 5.77
C TRP A 62 8.95 4.33 4.43
N ALA A 63 9.63 4.70 3.34
CA ALA A 63 9.47 4.07 2.03
C ALA A 63 9.83 2.57 2.07
N LEU A 64 10.92 2.20 2.76
CA LEU A 64 11.30 0.81 2.95
C LEU A 64 10.26 0.03 3.74
N TYR A 65 9.79 0.59 4.86
CA TYR A 65 8.73 -0.01 5.66
C TYR A 65 7.48 -0.28 4.81
N ARG A 66 7.07 0.70 4.00
CA ARG A 66 5.93 0.56 3.10
C ARG A 66 6.12 -0.52 2.03
N ASN A 67 7.33 -0.70 1.51
CA ASN A 67 7.62 -1.67 0.44
C ASN A 67 7.84 -3.11 0.95
N PHE A 68 8.40 -3.28 2.15
CA PHE A 68 8.83 -4.59 2.67
C PHE A 68 7.96 -5.14 3.80
N VAL A 69 7.38 -4.28 4.62
CA VAL A 69 6.67 -4.68 5.83
C VAL A 69 5.16 -4.54 5.66
N PHE A 70 4.71 -3.48 4.98
CA PHE A 70 3.27 -3.29 4.78
C PHE A 70 2.70 -4.32 3.80
N GLN A 71 1.63 -4.98 4.26
CA GLN A 71 0.80 -5.86 3.44
C GLN A 71 -0.61 -5.30 3.45
N ASP A 72 -1.15 -5.11 2.26
CA ASP A 72 -2.55 -4.75 2.11
C ASP A 72 -3.40 -6.00 2.34
N ALA A 73 -4.45 -5.89 3.14
CA ALA A 73 -5.32 -7.02 3.42
C ALA A 73 -6.78 -6.57 3.52
N LEU A 74 -7.63 -7.31 2.82
CA LEU A 74 -9.05 -7.11 2.73
C LEU A 74 -9.77 -8.26 3.42
N TYR A 75 -10.67 -7.92 4.33
CA TYR A 75 -11.56 -8.84 4.99
C TYR A 75 -13.01 -8.46 4.71
N ILE A 76 -13.78 -9.36 4.12
CA ILE A 76 -15.20 -9.17 3.87
C ILE A 76 -15.98 -10.26 4.61
N ALA A 77 -16.91 -9.83 5.46
CA ALA A 77 -17.78 -10.74 6.21
C ALA A 77 -19.25 -10.49 5.89
N ARG A 78 -20.04 -11.57 5.84
CA ARG A 78 -21.50 -11.45 5.69
C ARG A 78 -22.15 -10.85 6.93
N ASP A 79 -21.86 -11.46 8.08
CA ASP A 79 -22.42 -11.15 9.39
C ASP A 79 -21.36 -11.37 10.47
N GLY A 80 -21.39 -10.56 11.54
CA GLY A 80 -20.52 -10.72 12.72
C GLY A 80 -19.77 -9.45 13.10
N ASN A 81 -18.69 -9.60 13.87
CA ASN A 81 -17.78 -8.49 14.19
C ASN A 81 -16.62 -8.48 13.19
N LEU A 82 -16.30 -7.29 12.66
CA LEU A 82 -15.14 -7.10 11.82
C LEU A 82 -13.86 -7.12 12.67
N PRO A 83 -12.81 -7.81 12.23
CA PRO A 83 -11.53 -7.79 12.92
C PRO A 83 -10.89 -6.39 12.80
N SER A 84 -10.61 -5.76 13.94
CA SER A 84 -9.90 -4.46 13.97
C SER A 84 -8.42 -4.58 13.59
N SER A 85 -7.89 -5.81 13.47
CA SER A 85 -6.50 -6.10 13.13
C SER A 85 -6.23 -6.08 11.63
N VAL A 86 -7.26 -6.03 10.78
CA VAL A 86 -7.11 -6.02 9.32
C VAL A 86 -7.16 -4.57 8.80
N PRO A 87 -6.26 -4.15 7.89
CA PRO A 87 -6.24 -2.78 7.35
C PRO A 87 -7.56 -2.34 6.73
N LEU A 88 -8.24 -3.25 6.02
CA LEU A 88 -9.54 -2.99 5.41
C LEU A 88 -10.51 -4.13 5.72
N ALA A 89 -11.50 -3.86 6.56
CA ALA A 89 -12.54 -4.81 6.92
C ALA A 89 -13.91 -4.21 6.60
N LEU A 90 -14.71 -4.90 5.79
CA LEU A 90 -16.00 -4.43 5.31
C LEU A 90 -17.08 -5.51 5.46
N MET A 91 -18.32 -5.08 5.68
CA MET A 91 -19.46 -5.99 5.56
C MET A 91 -19.89 -6.12 4.12
N VAL A 92 -20.35 -7.31 3.72
CA VAL A 92 -20.84 -7.56 2.35
C VAL A 92 -21.96 -6.58 1.99
N HIS A 93 -22.88 -6.29 2.92
CA HIS A 93 -24.01 -5.39 2.69
C HIS A 93 -23.65 -3.92 2.51
N ASP A 94 -22.44 -3.51 2.89
CA ASP A 94 -21.97 -2.14 2.68
C ASP A 94 -21.41 -1.94 1.27
N ILE A 95 -21.07 -3.02 0.56
CA ILE A 95 -20.44 -3.00 -0.76
C ILE A 95 -21.51 -2.78 -1.83
N ARG A 96 -21.38 -1.68 -2.58
CA ARG A 96 -22.29 -1.32 -3.68
C ARG A 96 -21.72 -1.71 -5.04
N ALA A 97 -20.44 -1.42 -5.25
CA ALA A 97 -19.75 -1.70 -6.49
C ALA A 97 -18.29 -2.03 -6.22
N VAL A 98 -17.72 -2.86 -7.08
CA VAL A 98 -16.29 -3.17 -7.05
C VAL A 98 -15.77 -3.06 -8.47
N ARG A 99 -14.72 -2.27 -8.66
CA ARG A 99 -14.14 -2.01 -9.98
C ARG A 99 -12.62 -2.09 -9.96
N LEU A 100 -12.05 -2.41 -11.12
CA LEU A 100 -10.62 -2.37 -11.34
C LEU A 100 -10.26 -1.09 -12.07
N LEU A 101 -9.44 -0.27 -11.44
CA LEU A 101 -8.92 0.96 -12.02
C LEU A 101 -7.80 0.65 -13.03
N PRO A 102 -7.71 1.46 -14.11
CA PRO A 102 -6.64 1.34 -15.08
C PRO A 102 -5.29 1.53 -14.40
N LYS A 103 -4.28 0.82 -14.89
CA LYS A 103 -2.91 0.97 -14.40
C LYS A 103 -2.40 2.36 -14.80
N HIS A 104 -1.86 3.11 -13.85
CA HIS A 104 -1.20 4.38 -14.16
C HIS A 104 0.00 4.14 -15.08
N GLU A 105 0.15 4.99 -16.09
CA GLU A 105 1.28 4.91 -17.00
C GLU A 105 2.56 5.34 -16.27
N ALA A 106 3.69 4.66 -16.53
CA ALA A 106 4.92 4.83 -15.75
C ALA A 106 5.50 6.26 -15.79
N TRP A 107 5.13 7.07 -16.78
CA TRP A 107 5.59 8.44 -16.92
C TRP A 107 4.73 9.46 -16.14
N THR A 108 3.52 9.10 -15.72
CA THR A 108 2.68 10.00 -14.94
C THR A 108 3.19 10.10 -13.50
N PRO A 109 2.89 11.21 -12.79
CA PRO A 109 3.24 11.34 -11.37
C PRO A 109 2.74 10.15 -10.53
N GLU A 110 1.51 9.71 -10.78
CA GLU A 110 0.87 8.58 -10.08
C GLU A 110 1.63 7.28 -10.37
N GLY A 111 2.01 7.05 -11.62
CA GLY A 111 2.82 5.89 -12.01
C GLY A 111 4.20 5.88 -11.34
N LYS A 112 4.79 7.05 -11.07
CA LYS A 112 6.05 7.16 -10.31
C LYS A 112 5.85 6.88 -8.82
N TRP A 113 4.75 7.33 -8.22
CA TRP A 113 4.41 6.99 -6.84
C TRP A 113 4.13 5.50 -6.68
N ASP A 114 3.37 4.93 -7.61
CA ASP A 114 3.18 3.49 -7.72
C ASP A 114 4.53 2.79 -7.87
N ALA A 115 5.45 3.29 -8.72
CA ALA A 115 6.80 2.77 -8.91
C ALA A 115 7.62 2.69 -7.60
N LEU A 116 7.41 3.66 -6.71
CA LEU A 116 8.07 3.77 -5.40
C LEU A 116 7.35 3.01 -4.27
N GLY A 117 6.21 2.39 -4.56
CA GLY A 117 5.41 1.63 -3.59
C GLY A 117 4.46 2.47 -2.73
N PHE A 118 4.17 3.70 -3.16
CA PHE A 118 3.19 4.61 -2.53
C PHE A 118 1.81 4.57 -3.20
N GLY A 119 1.56 3.58 -4.05
CA GLY A 119 0.28 3.40 -4.70
C GLY A 119 -0.85 3.10 -3.73
N GLN A 120 -2.07 3.44 -4.12
CA GLN A 120 -3.29 3.22 -3.33
C GLN A 120 -3.95 1.86 -3.60
N GLY A 121 -3.54 1.16 -4.66
CA GLY A 121 -4.15 -0.10 -5.09
C GLY A 121 -5.14 0.11 -6.23
N ARG A 122 -5.34 -0.92 -7.04
CA ARG A 122 -6.15 -0.82 -8.28
C ARG A 122 -7.61 -1.22 -8.08
N ILE A 123 -7.94 -1.94 -7.02
CA ILE A 123 -9.30 -2.40 -6.77
C ILE A 123 -9.99 -1.32 -5.95
N GLU A 124 -11.01 -0.69 -6.53
CA GLU A 124 -11.84 0.27 -5.82
C GLU A 124 -13.12 -0.41 -5.35
N ILE A 125 -13.42 -0.29 -4.05
CA ILE A 125 -14.62 -0.80 -3.41
C ILE A 125 -15.47 0.40 -3.01
N ASP A 126 -16.59 0.59 -3.70
CA ASP A 126 -17.54 1.66 -3.40
C ASP A 126 -18.55 1.17 -2.35
N THR A 127 -18.67 1.95 -1.27
CA THR A 127 -19.62 1.69 -0.18
C THR A 127 -20.63 2.82 -0.06
N ALA A 128 -21.58 2.71 0.87
CA ALA A 128 -22.54 3.78 1.10
C ALA A 128 -21.91 5.10 1.59
N THR A 129 -20.76 5.03 2.25
CA THR A 129 -20.13 6.16 2.93
C THR A 129 -18.79 6.57 2.33
N HIS A 130 -18.06 5.64 1.72
CA HIS A 130 -16.70 5.88 1.27
C HIS A 130 -16.26 4.97 0.12
N ARG A 131 -15.23 5.40 -0.61
CA ARG A 131 -14.55 4.59 -1.62
C ARG A 131 -13.21 4.14 -1.08
N TYR A 132 -13.01 2.83 -0.99
CA TYR A 132 -11.77 2.25 -0.52
C TYR A 132 -10.94 1.76 -1.69
N HIS A 133 -9.62 1.92 -1.60
CA HIS A 133 -8.68 1.34 -2.56
C HIS A 133 -7.96 0.16 -1.90
N PHE A 134 -7.84 -0.92 -2.66
CA PHE A 134 -7.24 -2.18 -2.26
C PHE A 134 -6.38 -2.74 -3.40
N GLY A 135 -5.45 -3.63 -3.06
CA GLY A 135 -4.65 -4.37 -4.05
C GLY A 135 -3.28 -3.76 -4.25
N ILE A 136 -2.73 -3.10 -3.23
CA ILE A 136 -1.38 -2.56 -3.30
C ILE A 136 -0.39 -3.70 -3.48
N GLY A 137 0.30 -3.71 -4.61
CA GLY A 137 1.33 -4.69 -4.93
C GLY A 137 0.86 -5.92 -5.67
N LEU A 138 -0.44 -6.02 -5.98
CA LEU A 138 -0.92 -7.01 -6.93
C LEU A 138 -0.45 -6.66 -8.34
N GLU A 139 0.03 -7.67 -9.06
CA GLU A 139 0.18 -7.57 -10.51
C GLU A 139 -1.18 -7.55 -11.21
N GLU A 140 -1.20 -7.24 -12.51
CA GLU A 140 -2.43 -7.12 -13.28
C GLU A 140 -3.32 -8.37 -13.21
N HIS A 141 -2.73 -9.54 -13.46
CA HIS A 141 -3.44 -10.81 -13.39
C HIS A 141 -3.92 -11.16 -11.97
N GLU A 142 -3.16 -10.77 -10.93
CA GLU A 142 -3.55 -11.00 -9.54
C GLU A 142 -4.67 -10.06 -9.10
N ALA A 143 -4.66 -8.81 -9.58
CA ALA A 143 -5.70 -7.83 -9.31
C ALA A 143 -7.03 -8.24 -9.97
N GLU A 144 -6.98 -8.75 -11.20
CA GLU A 144 -8.15 -9.31 -11.89
C GLU A 144 -8.70 -10.55 -11.15
N ALA A 145 -7.82 -11.46 -10.73
CA ALA A 145 -8.22 -12.64 -9.96
C ALA A 145 -8.83 -12.26 -8.59
N ALA A 146 -8.26 -11.28 -7.90
CA ALA A 146 -8.79 -10.77 -6.64
C ALA A 146 -10.15 -10.09 -6.84
N LEU A 147 -10.32 -9.30 -7.90
CA LEU A 147 -11.59 -8.68 -8.27
C LEU A 147 -12.66 -9.75 -8.49
N GLN A 148 -12.36 -10.78 -9.30
CA GLN A 148 -13.29 -11.88 -9.57
C GLN A 148 -13.71 -12.59 -8.29
N ARG A 149 -12.77 -12.88 -7.37
CA ARG A 149 -13.07 -13.49 -6.06
C ARG A 149 -13.99 -12.62 -5.20
N ILE A 150 -13.81 -11.30 -5.21
CA ILE A 150 -14.68 -10.38 -4.47
C ILE A 150 -16.09 -10.38 -5.06
N ILE A 151 -16.21 -10.29 -6.40
CA ILE A 151 -17.51 -10.30 -7.10
C ILE A 151 -18.24 -11.62 -6.87
N GLU A 152 -17.55 -12.76 -7.00
CA GLU A 152 -18.11 -14.08 -6.80
C GLU A 152 -18.62 -14.25 -5.37
N PHE A 153 -17.82 -13.84 -4.38
CA PHE A 153 -18.25 -13.86 -2.98
C PHE A 153 -19.49 -12.99 -2.72
N CYS A 154 -19.54 -11.77 -3.26
CA CYS A 154 -20.72 -10.89 -3.12
C CYS A 154 -21.96 -11.54 -3.74
N ARG A 155 -21.80 -12.16 -4.93
CA ARG A 155 -22.88 -12.84 -5.65
C ARG A 155 -23.41 -14.05 -4.89
N GLU A 156 -22.53 -14.86 -4.30
CA GLU A 156 -22.90 -16.00 -3.44
C GLU A 156 -23.68 -15.57 -2.19
N GLN A 157 -23.41 -14.36 -1.68
CA GLN A 157 -24.17 -13.80 -0.56
C GLN A 157 -25.48 -13.12 -1.00
N GLY A 158 -25.83 -13.17 -2.29
CA GLY A 158 -27.06 -12.59 -2.83
C GLY A 158 -27.00 -11.08 -3.05
N ILE A 159 -25.80 -10.49 -3.03
CA ILE A 159 -25.59 -9.07 -3.32
C ILE A 159 -25.10 -8.93 -4.75
N VAL A 160 -25.85 -8.20 -5.56
CA VAL A 160 -25.42 -7.82 -6.91
C VAL A 160 -24.51 -6.59 -6.78
N ALA A 161 -23.26 -6.82 -6.37
CA ALA A 161 -22.24 -5.81 -6.51
C ALA A 161 -22.04 -5.56 -8.01
N ALA A 162 -22.30 -4.35 -8.49
CA ALA A 162 -22.09 -4.02 -9.89
C ALA A 162 -20.58 -4.03 -10.18
N ALA A 163 -20.16 -4.86 -11.14
CA ALA A 163 -18.86 -4.70 -11.80
C ALA A 163 -19.02 -3.55 -12.80
N ALA A 164 -18.34 -2.44 -12.55
CA ALA A 164 -18.39 -1.24 -13.39
C ALA A 164 -17.02 -0.90 -13.94
#